data_AF-A0A7J3UAC8-F1
#
_entry.id   AF-A0A7J3UAC8-F1
#
_cell.length_a   1.000
_cell.length_b   1.000
_cell.length_c   1.000
_cell.angle_alpha   90.00
_cell.angle_beta   90.00
_cell.angle_gamma   90.00
#
_symmetry.space_group_name_H-M   'P 1'
#
loop_
_entity.id
_entity.type
_entity.pdbx_description
1 polymer ?
#
loop_
_entity_poly.entity_id
_entity_poly.type
_entity_poly.pdbx_seq_one_letter_code
_entity_poly.pdbx_strand_id
1 'polypeptide(L)' 'MNEKINAGVIVSVLSIAAGLIFYIGWNAKYGAWTDVGIYSITAIFVAFGIGGYLLSTAPKKEG' A
#
# COMPACT_ATOMS: atom_id res chain seq x y z
N MET A 1 12.94 7.53 -16.46
CA MET A 1 12.99 6.77 -15.20
C MET A 1 12.47 5.36 -15.52
N ASN A 2 13.36 4.43 -15.88
CA ASN A 2 12.95 3.04 -16.11
C ASN A 2 12.99 2.33 -14.76
N GLU A 3 11.90 2.41 -14.01
CA GLU A 3 11.73 1.56 -12.84
C GLU A 3 11.77 0.11 -13.32
N LYS A 4 12.87 -0.58 -13.04
CA LYS A 4 12.93 -2.03 -13.25
C LYS A 4 11.97 -2.63 -12.24
N ILE A 5 10.74 -2.92 -12.70
CA ILE A 5 9.73 -3.62 -11.90
C ILE A 5 10.41 -4.85 -11.31
N ASN A 6 10.52 -4.84 -9.98
CA ASN A 6 11.13 -5.90 -9.20
C ASN A 6 10.11 -6.40 -8.17
N ALA A 7 10.42 -7.51 -7.52
CA ALA A 7 9.51 -8.13 -6.56
C ALA A 7 9.07 -7.15 -5.45
N GLY A 8 9.98 -6.28 -4.98
CA GLY A 8 9.67 -5.28 -3.96
C GLY A 8 8.66 -4.24 -4.44
N VAL A 9 8.81 -3.73 -5.67
CA VAL A 9 7.83 -2.82 -6.29
C VAL A 9 6.47 -3.51 -6.46
N ILE A 10 6.44 -4.77 -6.92
CA ILE A 10 5.20 -5.53 -7.10
C ILE A 10 4.47 -5.72 -5.77
N VAL A 11 5.17 -6.19 -4.73
CA VAL A 11 4.59 -6.38 -3.38
C VAL A 11 4.06 -5.07 -2.82
N SER A 12 4.78 -3.98 -3.05
CA SER A 12 4.38 -2.65 -2.60
C SER A 12 3.08 -2.17 -3.25
N VAL A 13 2.96 -2.30 -4.57
CA VAL A 13 1.73 -1.97 -5.30
C VAL A 13 0.57 -2.86 -4.86
N LEU A 14 0.81 -4.16 -4.67
CA LEU A 14 -0.21 -5.08 -4.16
C LEU A 14 -0.66 -4.72 -2.74
N SER A 15 0.24 -4.27 -1.88
CA SER A 15 -0.10 -3.80 -0.53
C SER A 15 -1.03 -2.59 -0.56
N ILE A 16 -0.72 -1.60 -1.40
CA ILE A 16 -1.59 -0.43 -1.59
C ILE A 16 -2.95 -0.85 -2.13
N ALA A 17 -2.97 -1.67 -3.18
CA ALA A 17 -4.20 -2.15 -3.80
C ALA A 17 -5.06 -2.94 -2.79
N ALA A 18 -4.46 -3.81 -1.98
CA ALA A 18 -5.16 -4.56 -0.94
C ALA A 18 -5.80 -3.63 0.10
N GLY A 19 -5.09 -2.59 0.56
CA GLY A 19 -5.64 -1.59 1.47
C GLY A 19 -6.85 -0.86 0.89
N LEU A 20 -6.77 -0.44 -0.38
CA LEU A 20 -7.87 0.26 -1.05
C LEU A 20 -9.07 -0.66 -1.32
N ILE A 21 -8.84 -1.89 -1.76
CA ILE A 21 -9.89 -2.90 -1.98
C ILE A 21 -10.59 -3.21 -0.66
N PHE A 22 -9.83 -3.39 0.43
CA PHE A 22 -10.37 -3.59 1.76
C PHE A 22 -11.26 -2.42 2.18
N TYR A 23 -10.77 -1.18 2.06
CA TYR A 23 -11.52 0.02 2.41
C TYR A 23 -12.84 0.11 1.65
N ILE A 24 -12.80 0.03 0.32
CA ILE A 24 -14.00 0.15 -0.51
C ILE A 24 -14.97 -1.02 -0.24
N GLY A 25 -14.47 -2.25 -0.19
CA GLY A 25 -15.28 -3.44 0.02
C GLY A 25 -15.97 -3.46 1.39
N TRP A 26 -15.25 -3.07 2.45
CA TRP A 26 -15.82 -2.99 3.78
C TRP A 26 -16.91 -1.92 3.87
N ASN A 27 -16.64 -0.75 3.30
CA ASN A 27 -17.58 0.37 3.30
C ASN A 27 -18.82 0.11 2.47
N ALA A 28 -18.69 -0.56 1.32
CA ALA A 28 -19.83 -0.97 0.51
C ALA A 28 -20.73 -1.98 1.25
N LYS A 29 -20.14 -2.86 2.08
CA LYS A 29 -20.87 -3.90 2.81
C LYS A 29 -21.51 -3.41 4.11
N TYR A 30 -20.81 -2.57 4.86
CA TYR A 30 -21.18 -2.20 6.23
C TYR A 30 -21.50 -0.70 6.40
N GLY A 31 -21.32 0.13 5.38
CA GLY A 31 -21.59 1.57 5.45
C GLY A 31 -20.65 2.36 6.38
N ALA A 32 -19.51 1.77 6.75
CA ALA A 32 -18.62 2.26 7.81
C ALA A 32 -17.62 3.35 7.35
N TRP A 33 -18.06 4.27 6.49
CA TRP A 33 -17.19 5.19 5.74
C TRP A 33 -16.28 6.05 6.60
N THR A 34 -16.67 6.33 7.84
CA THR A 34 -15.94 7.18 8.78
C THR A 34 -15.39 6.41 9.98
N ASP A 35 -15.35 5.08 9.91
CA ASP A 35 -14.90 4.24 11.01
C ASP A 35 -13.37 4.30 11.16
N VAL A 36 -12.92 4.68 12.36
CA VAL A 36 -11.50 4.86 12.69
C VAL A 36 -10.71 3.54 12.60
N GLY A 37 -11.35 2.40 12.89
CA GLY A 37 -10.74 1.08 12.78
C GLY A 37 -10.45 0.72 11.32
N ILE A 38 -11.41 1.01 10.43
CA ILE A 38 -11.25 0.76 8.99
C ILE A 38 -10.18 1.67 8.38
N TYR A 39 -10.13 2.94 8.79
CA TYR A 39 -9.04 3.84 8.43
C TYR A 39 -7.69 3.34 8.93
N SER A 40 -7.60 2.85 10.16
CA SER A 40 -6.33 2.37 10.74
C SER A 40 -5.75 1.20 9.95
N ILE A 41 -6.58 0.21 9.61
CA ILE A 41 -6.15 -0.95 8.80
C ILE A 41 -5.71 -0.48 7.40
N THR A 42 -6.52 0.36 6.75
CA THR A 42 -6.23 0.90 5.42
C THR A 42 -4.91 1.68 5.40
N ALA A 43 -4.70 2.55 6.40
CA ALA A 43 -3.51 3.37 6.53
C ALA A 43 -2.25 2.51 6.68
N ILE A 44 -2.30 1.41 7.43
CA ILE A 44 -1.17 0.47 7.57
C ILE A 44 -0.78 -0.12 6.21
N PHE A 45 -1.74 -0.66 5.45
CA PHE A 45 -1.47 -1.24 4.12
C PHE A 45 -0.89 -0.22 3.14
N VAL A 46 -1.45 0.99 3.14
CA VAL A 46 -0.97 2.09 2.28
C VAL A 46 0.42 2.54 2.72
N ALA A 47 0.68 2.72 4.01
CA ALA A 47 1.99 3.13 4.53
C ALA A 47 3.08 2.10 4.22
N PHE A 48 2.81 0.80 4.42
CA PHE A 48 3.74 -0.26 4.04
C PHE A 48 3.97 -0.31 2.53
N GLY A 49 2.93 -0.10 1.74
CA GLY A 49 3.04 -0.06 0.29
C GLY A 49 3.90 1.11 -0.20
N ILE A 50 3.66 2.32 0.33
CA ILE A 50 4.48 3.49 0.01
C ILE A 50 5.93 3.29 0.48
N GLY A 51 6.13 2.86 1.73
CA GLY A 51 7.45 2.62 2.29
C GLY A 51 8.24 1.54 1.54
N GLY A 52 7.59 0.43 1.20
CA GLY A 52 8.17 -0.65 0.42
C GLY A 52 8.55 -0.20 -0.99
N TYR A 53 7.71 0.62 -1.63
CA TYR A 53 7.98 1.16 -2.96
C TYR A 53 9.19 2.09 -2.94
N LEU A 54 9.23 3.02 -1.98
CA LEU A 54 10.37 3.93 -1.78
C LEU A 54 11.66 3.15 -1.52
N LEU A 55 11.62 2.12 -0.68
CA LEU A 55 12.79 1.27 -0.41
C LEU A 55 13.24 0.49 -1.65
N SER A 56 12.30 0.01 -2.46
CA SER A 56 12.57 -0.80 -3.65
C SER A 56 13.07 0.03 -4.84
N THR A 57 12.83 1.34 -4.81
CA THR A 57 13.24 2.31 -5.84
C THR A 57 14.39 3.20 -5.38
N ALA A 58 14.74 3.18 -4.09
CA ALA A 58 15.86 3.93 -3.55
C ALA A 58 17.15 3.56 -4.30
N PRO A 59 17.97 4.56 -4.69
CA PRO A 59 19.26 4.29 -5.30
C PRO A 59 20.09 3.48 -4.31
N LYS A 60 20.61 2.32 -4.76
CA LYS A 60 21.57 1.56 -3.96
C LYS A 60 22.78 2.46 -3.71
N LYS A 61 23.00 2.83 -2.44
CA LYS A 61 24.31 3.34 -2.03
C LYS A 61 25.29 2.18 -2.25
N GLU A 62 26.17 2.34 -3.23
CA GLU A 62 27.40 1.56 -3.31
C GLU A 62 28.19 1.88 -2.04
N GLY A 63 28.26 0.91 -1.14
CA GLY A 63 29.11 0.94 0.04
C GLY A 63 30.50 0.39 -0.28
#